data_AF-A0A2V7I006-F1
#
_entry.id   AF-A0A2V7I006-F1
#
_cell.length_a   1.000
_cell.length_b   1.000
_cell.length_c   1.000
_cell.angle_alpha   90.00
_cell.angle_beta   90.00
_cell.angle_gamma   90.00
#
_symmetry.space_group_name_H-M   'P 1'
#
loop_
_entity.id
_entity.type
_entity.pdbx_description
1 polymer ?
#
loop_
_entity_poly.entity_id
_entity_poly.type
_entity_poly.pdbx_seq_one_letter_code
_entity_poly.pdbx_strand_id
1 'polypeptide(L)' 'MPDGVHLGSGKVRELYALDDQRLLLVASDRISTFDVVLPTEIPDKGRVLTGLSAFWFART' A
#
# COMPACT_ATOMS: atom_id res chain seq x y z
N MET A 1 -13.49 -2.92 3.31
CA MET A 1 -12.89 -3.02 4.66
C MET A 1 -13.66 -2.05 5.53
N PRO A 2 -14.69 -2.49 6.29
CA PRO A 2 -15.74 -1.56 6.71
C PRO A 2 -15.39 -0.58 7.84
N ASP A 3 -14.23 -0.67 8.50
CA ASP A 3 -14.03 0.08 9.75
C ASP A 3 -12.88 1.11 9.73
N GLY A 4 -12.12 1.19 8.64
CA GLY A 4 -10.99 2.13 8.55
C GLY A 4 -11.38 3.46 7.91
N VAL A 5 -11.05 4.59 8.56
CA VAL A 5 -11.23 5.93 7.96
C VAL A 5 -10.14 6.17 6.92
N HIS A 6 -10.51 6.44 5.68
CA HIS A 6 -9.54 6.76 4.63
C HIS A 6 -8.87 8.10 4.91
N LEU A 7 -7.54 8.10 4.96
CA LEU A 7 -6.74 9.31 5.25
C LEU A 7 -6.09 9.88 3.99
N GLY A 8 -5.77 9.04 3.02
CA GLY A 8 -5.16 9.51 1.78
C GLY A 8 -4.72 8.41 0.83
N SER A 9 -4.53 8.83 -0.42
CA SER A 9 -4.09 7.99 -1.53
C SER A 9 -2.76 8.49 -2.08
N GLY A 10 -1.73 7.66 -2.00
CA GLY A 10 -0.49 7.85 -2.76
C GLY A 10 -0.61 7.27 -4.17
N LYS A 11 0.49 7.37 -4.94
CA LYS A 11 0.58 6.77 -6.30
C LYS A 11 0.30 5.26 -6.29
N VAL A 12 0.79 4.55 -5.26
CA VAL A 12 0.73 3.08 -5.20
C VAL A 12 0.29 2.51 -3.84
N ARG A 13 -0.01 3.36 -2.86
CA ARG A 13 -0.43 2.95 -1.51
C ARG A 13 -1.64 3.76 -1.06
N GLU A 14 -2.52 3.12 -0.30
CA GLU A 14 -3.62 3.75 0.40
C GLU A 14 -3.35 3.73 1.91
N LEU A 15 -3.78 4.79 2.61
CA LEU A 15 -3.63 4.91 4.07
C LEU A 15 -5.00 5.03 4.73
N TYR A 16 -5.24 4.21 5.74
CA TYR A 16 -6.45 4.23 6.55
C TYR A 16 -6.08 4.32 8.04
N ALA A 17 -6.83 5.10 8.82
CA ALA A 17 -6.83 5.01 10.27
C ALA A 17 -7.74 3.86 10.70
N LEU A 18 -7.23 2.96 11.55
CA LEU A 18 -8.06 1.94 12.21
C LEU A 18 -8.56 2.42 13.57
N ASP A 19 -7.75 3.24 14.25
CA ASP A 19 -8.06 3.98 15.48
C ASP A 19 -7.00 5.09 15.69
N ASP A 20 -7.01 5.73 16.86
CA ASP A 20 -6.10 6.83 17.22
C ASP A 20 -4.61 6.45 17.24
N GLN A 21 -4.27 5.16 17.25
CA GLN A 21 -2.88 4.69 17.37
C GLN A 21 -2.44 3.78 16.23
N ARG A 22 -3.37 3.26 15.42
CA ARG A 22 -3.08 2.27 14.38
C ARG A 22 -3.45 2.77 13.00
N LEU A 23 -2.49 2.62 12.09
CA LEU A 23 -2.66 2.86 10.67
C LEU A 23 -2.63 1.54 9.90
N LEU A 24 -3.48 1.45 8.88
CA LEU A 24 -3.42 0.42 7.86
C LEU A 24 -2.84 1.02 6.58
N LEU A 25 -1.68 0.51 6.16
CA LEU A 25 -1.04 0.85 4.89
C LEU A 25 -1.29 -0.27 3.88
N VAL A 26 -2.04 0.02 2.82
CA VAL A 26 -2.40 -0.97 1.78
C VAL A 26 -1.57 -0.70 0.53
N ALA A 27 -0.70 -1.64 0.15
CA ALA A 27 0.01 -1.59 -1.12
C ALA A 27 -0.89 -2.10 -2.27
N SER A 28 -1.12 -1.26 -3.27
CA SER A 28 -1.90 -1.62 -4.47
C SER A 28 -1.05 -2.26 -5.56
N ASP A 29 -1.70 -2.82 -6.57
CA ASP A 29 -1.07 -3.34 -7.79
C ASP A 29 -0.76 -2.24 -8.82
N ARG A 30 -1.19 -1.00 -8.57
CA ARG A 30 -0.82 0.19 -9.35
C ARG A 30 0.68 0.41 -9.37
N ILE A 31 1.22 0.77 -10.54
CA ILE A 31 2.62 1.13 -10.74
C ILE A 31 2.72 2.51 -11.37
N SER A 32 3.80 3.24 -11.06
CA SER A 32 4.07 4.55 -11.66
C SER A 32 5.44 4.60 -12.30
N THR A 33 5.52 5.26 -13.45
CA THR A 33 6.78 5.53 -14.19
C THR A 33 6.71 6.93 -14.77
N PHE A 34 7.83 7.67 -14.77
CA PHE A 34 7.89 9.06 -15.26
C PHE A 34 6.79 9.95 -14.62
N ASP A 35 6.62 9.81 -13.30
CA ASP A 35 5.62 10.52 -12.49
C ASP A 35 4.15 10.26 -12.80
N VAL A 36 3.82 9.33 -13.70
CA VAL A 36 2.45 8.97 -14.07
C VAL A 36 2.11 7.58 -13.53
N VAL A 37 0.91 7.42 -12.96
CA VAL A 37 0.35 6.09 -12.63
C VAL A 37 -0.17 5.45 -13.90
N LEU A 38 0.30 4.24 -14.21
CA LEU A 38 -0.10 3.53 -15.41
C LEU A 38 -1.53 2.97 -15.27
N PRO A 39 -2.31 2.91 -16.38
CA PRO A 39 -3.67 2.37 -16.36
C PRO A 39 -3.69 0.84 -16.15
N THR A 40 -2.62 0.14 -16.55
CA THR A 40 -2.48 -1.30 -16.39
C THR A 40 -1.76 -1.61 -15.09
N GLU A 41 -2.40 -2.39 -14.23
CA GLU A 41 -1.82 -2.87 -12.98
C GLU A 41 -0.86 -4.04 -13.20
N ILE A 42 0.00 -4.29 -12.21
CA ILE A 42 0.85 -5.49 -12.16
C ILE A 42 0.27 -6.43 -11.11
N PRO A 43 -0.40 -7.53 -11.51
CA PRO A 43 -1.03 -8.45 -10.57
C PRO A 43 -0.05 -8.91 -9.49
N ASP A 44 -0.54 -8.99 -8.26
CA ASP A 44 0.20 -9.44 -7.06
C ASP A 44 1.36 -8.53 -6.60
N LYS A 45 1.65 -7.42 -7.29
CA LYS A 45 2.74 -6.53 -6.88
C LYS A 45 2.57 -6.05 -5.43
N GLY A 46 1.38 -5.60 -5.06
CA GLY A 46 1.07 -5.14 -3.71
C GLY A 46 1.31 -6.23 -2.66
N ARG A 47 0.91 -7.47 -2.96
CA ARG A 47 1.10 -8.64 -2.11
C ARG A 47 2.58 -8.97 -1.92
N VAL A 48 3.33 -9.04 -3.01
CA VAL A 48 4.78 -9.34 -2.99
C VAL A 48 5.56 -8.26 -2.24
N LEU A 49 5.30 -6.98 -2.52
CA LEU A 49 6.00 -5.87 -1.86
C LEU A 49 5.66 -5.79 -0.36
N THR A 50 4.42 -6.09 0.02
CA THR A 50 4.05 -6.21 1.45
C THR A 50 4.86 -7.31 2.14
N GLY A 51 4.98 -8.48 1.52
CA GLY A 51 5.78 -9.58 2.04
C GLY A 51 7.28 -9.25 2.14
N LEU A 52 7.82 -8.56 1.13
CA LEU A 52 9.21 -8.10 1.13
C LEU A 52 9.49 -7.11 2.26
N SER A 53 8.59 -6.15 2.49
CA SER A 53 8.69 -5.22 3.62
C SER A 53 8.65 -5.97 4.96
N ALA A 54 7.71 -6.89 5.15
CA ALA A 54 7.63 -7.70 6.36
C ALA A 54 8.91 -8.53 6.61
N PHE A 55 9.48 -9.13 5.56
CA PHE A 55 10.73 -9.87 5.62
C PHE A 55 11.90 -9.01 6.14
N TRP A 56 12.02 -7.77 5.64
CA TRP A 56 13.09 -6.86 6.03
C TRP A 56 12.86 -6.24 7.40
N PHE A 57 11.63 -5.87 7.75
CA PHE A 57 11.30 -5.40 9.11
C PHE A 57 11.61 -6.44 10.19
N ALA A 58 11.55 -7.74 9.86
CA ALA A 58 11.95 -8.79 10.80
C ALA A 58 13.48 -8.95 10.96
N ARG A 59 14.30 -8.26 10.15
CA ARG A 59 15.76 -8.41 10.09
C ARG A 59 16.55 -7.14 10.42
N THR A 60 15.87 -6.00 10.52
CA THR A 60 16.44 -4.69 10.87
C THR A 60 15.67 -4.13 12.05
#